data_AF-A0A927YKI3-F1
#
_entry.id   AF-A0A927YKI3-F1
#
_cell.length_a   1.000
_cell.length_b   1.000
_cell.length_c   1.000
_cell.angle_alpha   90.00
_cell.angle_beta   90.00
_cell.angle_gamma   90.00
#
_symmetry.space_group_name_H-M   'P 1'
#
loop_
_entity.id
_entity.type
_entity.pdbx_description
1 polymer ?
#
loop_
_entity_poly.entity_id
_entity_poly.type
_entity_poly.pdbx_seq_one_letter_code
_entity_poly.pdbx_strand_id
1 'polypeptide(L)'
;MKTEYEIYMNFKKAEAEANKLRSIARSMKSLADDDFEGTLGRIKKNWTGENSDAFVAKARIVKDKISDTSADIQRVADTIIRIAERTRKAELDAINVAKA
;
A
#
# COMPACT_ATOMS: atom_id res chain seq x y z
N MET A 1 -27.01 -5.50 19.46
CA MET A 1 -26.27 -6.44 18.59
C MET A 1 -26.33 -5.89 17.19
N LYS A 2 -25.21 -5.84 16.44
CA LYS A 2 -25.25 -5.40 15.05
C LYS A 2 -26.02 -6.42 14.22
N THR A 3 -26.74 -5.96 13.21
CA THR A 3 -27.37 -6.80 12.20
C THR A 3 -26.32 -7.37 11.24
N GLU A 4 -26.63 -8.51 10.60
CA GLU A 4 -25.77 -9.08 9.56
C GLU A 4 -25.47 -8.08 8.43
N TYR A 5 -26.46 -7.24 8.09
CA TYR A 5 -26.30 -6.16 7.14
C TYR A 5 -25.27 -5.12 7.59
N GLU A 6 -25.33 -4.65 8.84
CA GLU A 6 -24.35 -3.69 9.37
C GLU A 6 -22.93 -4.27 9.42
N ILE A 7 -22.79 -5.55 9.76
CA ILE A 7 -21.50 -6.26 9.73
C ILE A 7 -20.94 -6.27 8.31
N TYR A 8 -21.76 -6.61 7.32
CA TYR A 8 -21.36 -6.60 5.92
C TYR A 8 -20.98 -5.20 5.43
N MET A 9 -21.76 -4.18 5.77
CA MET A 9 -21.47 -2.79 5.39
C MET A 9 -20.17 -2.27 6.02
N ASN A 10 -19.88 -2.63 7.26
CA ASN A 10 -18.60 -2.29 7.91
C ASN A 10 -17.42 -2.98 7.23
N PHE A 11 -17.56 -4.26 6.89
CA PHE A 11 -16.55 -4.98 6.12
C PHE A 11 -16.29 -4.32 4.76
N LYS A 12 -17.35 -3.92 4.04
CA LYS A 12 -17.22 -3.22 2.74
C LYS A 12 -16.55 -1.86 2.85
N LYS A 13 -16.78 -1.11 3.93
CA LYS A 13 -16.05 0.14 4.19
C LYS A 13 -14.56 -0.12 4.40
N ALA A 14 -14.20 -1.12 5.21
CA ALA A 14 -12.80 -1.50 5.42
C ALA A 14 -12.12 -1.96 4.12
N GLU A 15 -12.85 -2.72 3.28
CA GLU A 15 -12.39 -3.14 1.96
C GLU A 15 -12.09 -1.94 1.04
N ALA A 16 -13.00 -0.95 1.02
CA ALA A 16 -12.81 0.26 0.23
C ALA A 16 -11.57 1.06 0.69
N GLU A 17 -11.37 1.25 2.00
CA GLU A 17 -10.20 1.97 2.51
C GLU A 17 -8.88 1.24 2.22
N ALA A 18 -8.84 -0.08 2.40
CA ALA A 18 -7.66 -0.86 2.06
C ALA A 18 -7.34 -0.78 0.55
N ASN A 19 -8.36 -0.78 -0.31
CA ASN A 19 -8.15 -0.66 -1.76
C ASN A 19 -7.61 0.72 -2.16
N LYS A 20 -8.00 1.80 -1.48
CA LYS A 20 -7.38 3.12 -1.69
C LYS A 20 -5.89 3.10 -1.35
N LEU A 21 -5.52 2.53 -0.21
CA LEU A 21 -4.12 2.40 0.20
C LEU A 21 -3.32 1.55 -0.80
N ARG A 22 -3.88 0.43 -1.27
CA ARG A 22 -3.25 -0.39 -2.32
C ARG A 22 -3.03 0.38 -3.62
N SER A 23 -3.98 1.23 -4.00
CA SER A 23 -3.83 2.09 -5.18
C SER A 23 -2.69 3.08 -5.00
N ILE A 24 -2.59 3.73 -3.82
CA ILE A 24 -1.51 4.67 -3.50
C ILE A 24 -0.15 3.96 -3.54
N ALA A 25 -0.03 2.79 -2.89
CA ALA A 25 1.19 1.99 -2.92
C ALA A 25 1.62 1.66 -4.36
N ARG A 26 0.69 1.19 -5.20
CA ARG A 26 0.98 0.90 -6.62
C ARG A 26 1.47 2.13 -7.38
N SER A 27 0.83 3.28 -7.20
CA SER A 27 1.25 4.53 -7.84
C SER A 27 2.65 4.95 -7.38
N MET A 28 2.96 4.84 -6.08
CA MET A 28 4.29 5.12 -5.55
C MET A 28 5.35 4.17 -6.11
N LYS A 29 5.03 2.88 -6.22
CA LYS A 29 5.93 1.88 -6.80
C LYS A 29 6.24 2.18 -8.27
N SER A 30 5.21 2.48 -9.07
CA SER A 30 5.40 2.86 -10.49
C SER A 30 6.19 4.16 -10.63
N LEU A 31 5.94 5.18 -9.79
CA LEU A 31 6.73 6.41 -9.76
C LEU A 31 8.23 6.11 -9.52
N ALA A 32 8.55 5.23 -8.57
CA ALA A 32 9.92 4.87 -8.25
C ALA A 32 10.57 4.05 -9.38
N ASP A 33 9.89 3.00 -9.86
CA ASP A 33 10.45 2.05 -10.81
C ASP A 33 10.54 2.60 -12.24
N ASP A 34 9.59 3.45 -12.65
CA ASP A 34 9.47 3.92 -14.03
C ASP A 34 10.00 5.37 -14.19
N ASP A 35 9.29 6.34 -13.61
CA ASP A 35 9.56 7.77 -13.84
C ASP A 35 10.88 8.23 -13.21
N PHE A 36 11.12 7.79 -11.97
CA PHE A 36 12.30 8.20 -11.22
C PHE A 36 13.56 7.55 -11.79
N GLU A 37 13.59 6.23 -11.98
CA GLU A 37 14.74 5.55 -12.60
C GLU A 37 14.97 6.02 -14.04
N GLY A 38 13.89 6.25 -14.81
CA GLY A 38 13.98 6.81 -16.16
C GLY A 38 14.64 8.19 -16.18
N THR A 39 14.26 9.07 -15.25
CA THR A 39 14.89 10.38 -15.06
C THR A 39 16.37 10.26 -14.70
N LEU A 40 16.72 9.36 -13.76
CA LEU A 40 18.13 9.13 -13.40
C LEU A 40 18.96 8.62 -14.57
N GLY A 41 18.40 7.73 -15.41
CA GLY A 41 19.04 7.27 -16.63
C GLY A 41 19.34 8.41 -17.61
N ARG A 42 18.41 9.36 -17.77
CA ARG A 42 18.61 10.55 -18.60
C ARG A 42 19.67 11.49 -18.04
N ILE A 43 19.69 11.69 -16.72
CA ILE A 43 20.74 12.49 -16.06
C ILE A 43 22.10 11.86 -16.31
N LYS A 44 22.26 10.56 -16.03
CA LYS A 44 23.53 9.85 -16.20
C LYS A 44 24.03 9.87 -17.65
N LYS A 45 23.11 9.83 -18.62
CA LYS A 45 23.46 9.88 -20.05
C LYS A 45 23.98 11.25 -20.50
N ASN A 46 23.41 12.34 -20.00
CA ASN A 46 23.70 13.69 -20.49
C ASN A 46 24.68 14.47 -19.59
N TRP A 47 24.80 14.09 -18.33
CA TRP A 47 25.75 14.65 -17.38
C TRP A 47 26.67 13.53 -16.91
N THR A 48 27.91 13.56 -17.39
CA THR A 48 28.94 12.58 -17.04
C THR A 48 29.93 13.15 -16.02
N GLY A 49 30.68 12.26 -15.37
CA GLY A 49 31.69 12.62 -14.37
C GLY A 49 31.24 12.34 -12.93
N GLU A 50 32.20 12.40 -12.01
CA GLU A 50 32.07 11.92 -10.62
C GLU A 50 30.91 12.56 -9.86
N ASN A 51 30.65 13.86 -10.09
CA ASN A 51 29.54 14.56 -9.44
C ASN A 51 28.17 14.02 -9.86
N SER A 52 28.02 13.65 -11.13
CA SER A 52 26.79 13.05 -11.64
C SER A 52 26.58 11.66 -11.04
N ASP A 53 27.64 10.85 -11.00
CA ASP A 53 27.57 9.51 -10.38
C ASP A 53 27.21 9.59 -8.89
N ALA A 54 27.80 10.54 -8.14
CA ALA A 54 27.48 10.78 -6.74
C ALA A 54 26.03 11.26 -6.55
N PHE A 55 25.53 12.12 -7.44
CA PHE A 55 24.14 12.57 -7.42
C PHE A 55 23.17 11.42 -7.69
N VAL A 56 23.41 10.63 -8.75
CA VAL A 56 22.58 9.48 -9.12
C VAL A 56 22.56 8.44 -7.99
N ALA A 57 23.70 8.19 -7.34
CA ALA A 57 23.76 7.31 -6.18
C ALA A 57 22.88 7.79 -5.02
N LYS A 58 22.94 9.09 -4.68
CA LYS A 58 22.06 9.68 -3.64
C LYS A 58 20.59 9.62 -4.04
N ALA A 59 20.27 9.86 -5.30
CA ALA A 59 18.90 9.83 -5.78
C ALA A 59 18.32 8.41 -5.76
N ARG A 60 19.13 7.37 -6.04
CA ARG A 60 18.71 5.97 -5.88
C ARG A 60 18.34 5.62 -4.44
N ILE A 61 19.06 6.16 -3.45
CA ILE A 61 18.67 5.99 -2.04
C ILE A 61 17.27 6.56 -1.78
N VAL A 62 16.91 7.69 -2.40
CA VAL A 62 15.56 8.26 -2.28
C VAL A 62 14.53 7.38 -3.00
N LYS A 63 14.85 6.88 -4.19
CA LYS A 63 14.02 5.92 -4.93
C LYS A 63 13.69 4.69 -4.07
N ASP A 64 14.71 4.11 -3.45
CA ASP A 64 14.56 2.92 -2.61
C ASP A 64 13.65 3.21 -1.40
N LYS A 65 13.78 4.39 -0.76
CA LYS A 65 12.88 4.82 0.30
C LYS A 65 11.42 4.95 -0.15
N ILE A 66 11.17 5.42 -1.38
CA ILE A 66 9.82 5.49 -1.95
C ILE A 66 9.25 4.07 -2.11
N SER A 67 10.06 3.14 -2.63
CA SER A 67 9.69 1.72 -2.77
C SER A 67 9.39 1.06 -1.43
N ASP A 68 10.21 1.32 -0.41
CA ASP A 68 10.01 0.81 0.95
C ASP A 68 8.72 1.35 1.56
N THR A 69 8.48 2.66 1.43
CA THR A 69 7.26 3.31 1.92
C THR A 69 6.01 2.75 1.23
N SER A 70 6.09 2.52 -0.08
CA SER A 70 5.03 1.85 -0.83
C SER A 70 4.73 0.44 -0.26
N ALA A 71 5.77 -0.34 0.03
CA ALA A 71 5.61 -1.66 0.62
C ALA A 71 5.01 -1.61 2.03
N ASP A 72 5.37 -0.61 2.85
CA ASP A 72 4.75 -0.35 4.14
C ASP A 72 3.24 -0.08 4.01
N ILE A 73 2.85 0.81 3.09
CA ILE A 73 1.44 1.15 2.84
C ILE A 73 0.64 -0.08 2.41
N GLN A 74 1.20 -0.89 1.51
CA GLN A 74 0.58 -2.16 1.09
C GLN A 74 0.38 -3.10 2.29
N ARG A 75 1.38 -3.24 3.18
CA ARG A 75 1.28 -4.06 4.40
C ARG A 75 0.22 -3.56 5.37
N VAL A 76 0.04 -2.24 5.49
CA VAL A 76 -1.04 -1.63 6.29
C VAL A 76 -2.40 -1.98 5.68
N ALA A 77 -2.57 -1.83 4.37
CA ALA A 77 -3.82 -2.18 3.68
C ALA A 77 -4.20 -3.66 3.88
N ASP A 78 -3.23 -4.57 3.75
CA ASP A 78 -3.45 -6.00 3.97
C ASP A 78 -3.79 -6.31 5.42
N THR A 79 -3.23 -5.56 6.37
CA THR A 79 -3.59 -5.68 7.79
C THR A 79 -5.02 -5.24 8.07
N ILE A 80 -5.48 -4.14 7.47
CA ILE A 80 -6.87 -3.67 7.58
C ILE A 80 -7.85 -4.74 7.11
N ILE A 81 -7.60 -5.35 5.93
CA ILE A 81 -8.46 -6.42 5.40
C ILE A 81 -8.49 -7.61 6.36
N ARG A 82 -7.34 -8.09 6.82
CA ARG A 82 -7.27 -9.24 7.73
C ARG A 82 -8.03 -8.99 9.04
N ILE A 83 -7.93 -7.79 9.60
CA ILE A 83 -8.69 -7.41 10.80
C ILE A 83 -10.18 -7.40 10.49
N ALA A 84 -10.59 -6.79 9.38
CA ALA A 84 -11.99 -6.73 8.98
C ALA A 84 -12.61 -8.12 8.76
N GLU A 85 -11.88 -9.05 8.13
CA GLU A 85 -12.31 -10.44 7.94
C GLU A 85 -12.50 -11.17 9.27
N ARG A 86 -11.53 -11.04 10.19
CA ARG A 86 -11.60 -11.65 11.52
C ARG A 86 -12.76 -11.10 12.33
N THR A 87 -12.96 -9.78 12.33
CA THR A 87 -14.07 -9.13 13.03
C THR A 87 -15.41 -9.59 12.47
N ARG A 88 -15.57 -9.56 11.14
CA ARG A 88 -16.80 -10.02 10.48
C ARG A 88 -17.13 -11.47 10.86
N LYS A 89 -16.14 -12.36 10.84
CA LYS A 89 -16.33 -13.76 11.22
C LYS A 89 -16.80 -13.88 12.68
N ALA A 90 -16.10 -13.23 13.61
CA ALA A 90 -16.44 -13.28 15.03
C ALA A 90 -17.84 -12.71 15.31
N GLU A 91 -18.23 -11.62 14.65
CA GLU A 91 -19.57 -11.02 14.81
C GLU A 91 -20.68 -11.95 14.27
N LEU A 92 -20.46 -12.63 13.14
CA LEU A 92 -21.42 -13.61 12.60
C LEU A 92 -21.53 -14.87 13.45
N ASP A 93 -20.40 -15.38 13.95
CA ASP A 93 -20.38 -16.54 14.86
C ASP A 93 -21.18 -16.24 16.15
N ALA A 94 -21.04 -15.03 16.70
CA ALA A 94 -21.79 -14.59 17.88
C ALA A 94 -23.30 -14.52 17.61
N ILE A 95 -23.72 -14.06 16.43
CA ILE A 95 -25.14 -14.07 16.03
C ILE A 95 -25.67 -15.50 15.95
N ASN A 96 -24.91 -16.43 15.37
CA ASN A 96 -25.31 -17.82 15.24
C ASN A 96 -25.48 -18.49 16.60
N VAL A 97 -24.55 -18.25 17.54
CA VAL A 97 -24.64 -18.76 18.91
C VAL A 97 -25.84 -18.16 19.65
N ALA A 98 -26.14 -16.88 19.46
CA ALA A 98 -27.29 -16.24 20.10
C ALA A 98 -28.65 -16.67 19.52
N LYS A 99 -28.67 -17.20 18.29
CA LYS A 99 -29.86 -17.75 17.63
C LYS A 99 -30.09 -19.23 17.94
N ALA A 100 -29.09 -19.94 18.45
CA ALA A 100 -29.14 -21.36 18.83
C ALA A 100 -29.67 -21.53 20.25
#